data_AF-A0A949K0V3-F1
#
_entry.id   AF-A0A949K0V3-F1
#
_cell.length_a   1.000
_cell.length_b   1.000
_cell.length_c   1.000
_cell.angle_alpha   90.00
_cell.angle_beta   90.00
_cell.angle_gamma   90.00
#
_symmetry.space_group_name_H-M   'P 1'
#
loop_
_entity.id
_entity.type
_entity.pdbx_description
1 polymer ?
#
loop_
_entity_poly.entity_id
_entity_poly.type
_entity_poly.pdbx_seq_one_letter_code
_entity_poly.pdbx_strand_id
1 'polypeptide(L)'
;LHLCKEILADAERNEAHCIITVCPLCQMNLDIYQSKVNSLFGTKFRIPVIYFTQLIGLAQGKSMKELGLGRLGVKISGEMKKIIEGA
;
A
#
# COMPACT_ATOMS: atom_id res chain seq x y z
N LEU A 1 -0.60 -12.95 11.18
CA LEU A 1 0.55 -12.33 10.47
C LEU A 1 1.15 -13.21 9.37
N HIS A 2 1.06 -14.54 9.42
CA HIS A 2 1.57 -15.41 8.35
C HIS A 2 0.93 -15.13 6.98
N LEU A 3 -0.41 -15.07 6.92
CA LEU A 3 -1.13 -14.70 5.70
C LEU A 3 -0.73 -13.32 5.16
N CYS A 4 -0.54 -12.32 6.04
CA CYS A 4 -0.06 -11.00 5.62
C CYS A 4 1.33 -11.08 4.96
N LYS A 5 2.23 -11.89 5.52
CA LYS A 5 3.56 -12.13 4.94
C LYS A 5 3.45 -12.79 3.56
N GLU A 6 2.56 -13.76 3.37
CA GLU A 6 2.39 -14.41 2.07
C GLU A 6 1.84 -13.46 1.01
N ILE A 7 0.83 -12.65 1.35
CA ILE A 7 0.26 -11.65 0.44
C ILE A 7 1.31 -10.58 0.07
N LEU A 8 2.06 -10.07 1.05
CA LEU A 8 3.09 -9.07 0.81
C LEU A 8 4.25 -9.64 -0.02
N ALA A 9 4.67 -10.88 0.26
CA ALA A 9 5.69 -11.56 -0.52
C ALA A 9 5.24 -11.78 -1.97
N ASP A 10 3.98 -12.12 -2.19
CA ASP A 10 3.45 -12.30 -3.53
C ASP A 10 3.40 -10.99 -4.31
N ALA A 11 2.96 -9.90 -3.65
CA ALA A 11 2.98 -8.56 -4.24
C ALA A 11 4.42 -8.12 -4.59
N GLU A 12 5.40 -8.37 -3.72
CA GLU A 12 6.81 -8.05 -3.97
C GLU A 12 7.39 -8.86 -5.14
N ARG A 13 7.12 -10.18 -5.17
CA ARG A 13 7.59 -11.06 -6.26
C ARG A 13 7.05 -10.68 -7.63
N ASN A 14 5.84 -10.12 -7.67
CA ASN A 14 5.21 -9.63 -8.89
C ASN A 14 5.49 -8.13 -9.15
N GLU A 15 6.45 -7.53 -8.41
CA GLU A 15 6.86 -6.13 -8.56
C GLU A 15 5.69 -5.13 -8.47
N ALA A 16 4.70 -5.44 -7.62
CA ALA A 16 3.51 -4.62 -7.49
C ALA A 16 3.85 -3.24 -6.88
N HIS A 17 3.41 -2.17 -7.55
CA HIS A 17 3.59 -0.80 -7.09
C HIS A 17 2.79 -0.47 -5.81
N CYS A 18 1.64 -1.11 -5.64
CA CYS A 18 0.78 -0.99 -4.46
C CYS A 18 -0.18 -2.19 -4.36
N ILE A 19 -0.82 -2.34 -3.20
CA ILE A 19 -1.94 -3.27 -2.99
C ILE A 19 -3.21 -2.44 -2.84
N ILE A 20 -4.28 -2.81 -3.54
CA ILE A 20 -5.60 -2.19 -3.41
C ILE A 20 -6.47 -3.04 -2.50
N THR A 21 -7.18 -2.40 -1.57
CA THR A 21 -8.11 -3.08 -0.65
C THR A 21 -9.48 -2.40 -0.63
N VAL A 22 -10.51 -3.20 -0.39
CA VAL A 22 -11.91 -2.74 -0.20
C VAL A 22 -12.43 -3.00 1.22
N CYS A 23 -11.59 -3.56 2.08
CA CYS A 23 -11.91 -3.92 3.45
C CYS A 23 -10.98 -3.17 4.40
N PRO A 24 -11.49 -2.36 5.35
CA PRO A 24 -10.67 -1.60 6.28
C PRO A 24 -9.75 -2.47 7.14
N LEU A 25 -10.20 -3.67 7.51
CA LEU A 25 -9.37 -4.63 8.26
C LEU A 25 -8.25 -5.22 7.40
N CYS A 26 -8.48 -5.46 6.11
CA CYS A 26 -7.43 -5.88 5.18
C CYS A 26 -6.39 -4.77 5.01
N GLN A 27 -6.83 -3.51 4.87
CA GLN A 27 -5.92 -2.37 4.82
C GLN A 27 -5.10 -2.27 6.10
N MET A 28 -5.72 -2.32 7.28
CA MET A 28 -5.01 -2.28 8.56
C MET A 28 -3.96 -3.40 8.66
N ASN A 29 -4.33 -4.63 8.27
CA ASN A 29 -3.46 -5.78 8.36
C ASN A 29 -2.26 -5.73 7.40
N LEU A 30 -2.45 -5.20 6.19
CA LEU A 30 -1.42 -5.15 5.17
C LEU A 30 -0.63 -3.84 5.19
N ASP A 31 -1.15 -2.75 5.75
CA ASP A 31 -0.48 -1.44 5.78
C ASP A 31 0.28 -1.22 7.09
N ILE A 32 -0.44 -1.25 8.21
CA ILE A 32 0.10 -0.86 9.53
C ILE A 32 1.00 -1.96 10.09
N TYR A 33 0.66 -3.23 9.88
CA TYR A 33 1.42 -4.36 10.44
C TYR A 33 2.63 -4.80 9.62
N GLN A 34 2.98 -4.13 8.50
CA GLN A 34 4.20 -4.50 7.75
C GLN A 34 5.45 -4.47 8.62
N SER A 35 5.61 -3.47 9.49
CA SER A 35 6.74 -3.40 10.43
C SER A 35 6.80 -4.62 11.36
N LYS A 36 5.63 -5.09 11.81
CA LYS A 36 5.53 -6.28 12.68
C LYS A 36 5.79 -7.57 11.89
N VAL A 37 5.32 -7.66 10.64
CA VAL A 37 5.63 -8.76 9.71
C VAL A 37 7.13 -8.82 9.45
N ASN A 38 7.75 -7.69 9.11
CA ASN A 38 9.18 -7.56 8.86
C ASN A 38 10.01 -7.98 10.07
N SER A 39 9.64 -7.50 11.27
CA SER A 39 10.33 -7.89 12.50
C SER A 39 10.19 -9.39 12.81
N LEU A 40 9.00 -9.98 12.62
CA LEU A 40 8.73 -11.38 12.98
C LEU A 40 9.34 -12.38 11.99
N PHE A 41 9.38 -12.05 10.70
CA PHE A 41 9.78 -12.98 9.64
C PHE A 41 11.11 -12.63 8.97
N GLY A 42 11.81 -11.58 9.42
CA GLY A 42 13.08 -11.14 8.83
C GLY A 42 12.94 -10.56 7.42
N THR A 43 11.75 -10.10 7.04
CA THR A 43 11.45 -9.51 5.72
C THR A 43 11.65 -8.00 5.72
N LYS A 44 11.59 -7.37 4.53
CA LYS A 44 11.76 -5.92 4.36
C LYS A 44 10.69 -5.30 3.46
N PHE A 45 9.46 -5.82 3.51
CA PHE A 45 8.35 -5.34 2.71
C PHE A 45 8.10 -3.84 2.95
N ARG A 46 7.85 -3.12 1.87
CA ARG A 46 7.56 -1.68 1.89
C ARG A 46 6.60 -1.30 0.77
N ILE A 47 5.49 -2.03 0.68
CA ILE A 47 4.50 -1.86 -0.39
C ILE A 47 3.34 -1.00 0.12
N PRO A 48 3.04 0.16 -0.48
CA PRO A 48 1.90 0.97 -0.04
C PRO A 48 0.57 0.25 -0.28
N VAL A 49 -0.35 0.37 0.68
CA VAL A 49 -1.69 -0.24 0.60
C VAL A 49 -2.73 0.88 0.52
N ILE A 50 -3.44 0.95 -0.61
CA ILE A 50 -4.37 2.02 -0.93
C ILE A 50 -5.80 1.49 -0.85
N TYR A 51 -6.70 2.30 -0.30
CA TYR A 51 -8.11 1.95 -0.29
C TYR A 51 -8.74 2.21 -1.66
N PHE A 52 -9.67 1.37 -2.08
CA PHE A 52 -10.26 1.43 -3.42
C PHE A 52 -10.83 2.81 -3.79
N THR A 53 -11.49 3.50 -2.86
CA THR A 53 -12.03 4.84 -3.14
C THR A 53 -10.93 5.91 -3.31
N GLN A 54 -9.77 5.73 -2.68
CA GLN A 54 -8.62 6.60 -2.90
C GLN A 54 -8.06 6.40 -4.31
N LEU A 55 -8.02 5.16 -4.80
CA LEU A 55 -7.64 4.87 -6.19
C LEU A 55 -8.61 5.52 -7.19
N ILE A 56 -9.92 5.42 -6.95
CA ILE A 56 -10.92 6.12 -7.78
C ILE A 56 -10.67 7.62 -7.76
N GLY A 57 -10.41 8.20 -6.58
CA GLY A 57 -10.12 9.62 -6.45
C GLY A 57 -8.88 10.04 -7.24
N LEU A 58 -7.82 9.24 -7.24
CA LEU A 58 -6.63 9.45 -8.06
C LEU A 58 -6.98 9.46 -9.55
N ALA A 59 -7.75 8.47 -10.01
CA ALA A 59 -8.20 8.40 -11.41
C ALA A 59 -9.10 9.57 -11.83
N GLN A 60 -9.73 10.26 -10.86
CA GLN A 60 -10.51 11.48 -11.07
C GLN A 60 -9.67 12.76 -10.96
N GLY A 61 -8.34 12.66 -10.86
CA GLY A 61 -7.43 13.80 -10.77
C GLY A 61 -7.41 14.49 -9.39
N LYS A 62 -7.89 13.84 -8.33
CA LYS A 62 -7.81 14.39 -6.97
C LYS A 62 -6.38 14.27 -6.43
N SER A 63 -5.94 15.29 -5.69
CA SER A 63 -4.60 15.32 -5.13
C SER A 63 -4.40 14.29 -4.01
N MET A 64 -3.15 13.85 -3.80
CA MET A 64 -2.79 12.96 -2.68
C MET A 64 -3.20 13.53 -1.31
N LYS A 65 -3.22 14.87 -1.19
CA LYS A 65 -3.62 15.56 0.04
C LYS A 65 -5.12 15.42 0.29
N GLU A 66 -5.96 15.65 -0.72
CA GLU A 66 -7.42 15.48 -0.61
C GLU A 66 -7.80 14.04 -0.27
N LEU A 67 -7.05 13.07 -0.81
CA LEU A 67 -7.29 11.65 -0.61
C LEU A 67 -6.68 11.10 0.68
N GLY A 68 -5.94 11.92 1.43
CA GLY A 68 -5.31 11.51 2.68
C GLY A 68 -4.21 10.48 2.53
N LEU A 69 -3.60 10.33 1.35
CA LEU A 69 -2.57 9.31 1.07
C LEU A 69 -1.28 9.52 1.88
N GLY A 70 -1.05 10.71 2.43
CA GLY A 70 0.04 10.97 3.38
C GLY A 70 -0.14 10.31 4.75
N ARG A 71 -1.30 9.70 5.02
CA ARG A 71 -1.63 9.04 6.30
C ARG A 71 -1.50 7.51 6.26
N LEU A 72 -1.13 6.94 5.11
CA LEU A 72 -0.87 5.50 4.99
C LEU A 72 0.30 5.09 5.90
N GLY A 73 0.22 3.88 6.45
CA GLY A 73 1.26 3.29 7.27
C GLY A 73 2.59 3.15 6.51
N VAL A 74 2.50 2.76 5.23
CA VAL A 74 3.62 2.79 4.29
C VAL A 74 3.48 3.96 3.32
N LYS A 75 4.50 4.83 3.32
CA LYS A 75 4.52 6.01 2.44
C LYS A 75 4.63 5.61 0.97
N ILE A 76 3.81 6.24 0.13
CA ILE A 76 3.94 6.17 -1.33
C ILE A 76 5.25 6.84 -1.73
N SER A 77 6.09 6.13 -2.49
CA SER A 77 7.39 6.59 -2.96
C SER A 77 7.78 5.89 -4.26
N GLY A 78 8.91 6.30 -4.87
CA GLY A 78 9.44 5.67 -6.08
C GLY A 78 8.49 5.78 -7.27
N GLU A 79 8.39 4.69 -8.05
CA GLU A 79 7.57 4.62 -9.26
C GLU A 79 6.09 4.91 -9.00
N MET A 80 5.52 4.43 -7.89
CA MET A 80 4.11 4.68 -7.58
C MET A 80 3.80 6.18 -7.43
N LYS A 81 4.76 6.96 -6.90
CA LYS A 81 4.61 8.42 -6.81
C LYS A 81 4.61 9.06 -8.20
N LYS A 82 5.48 8.61 -9.10
CA LYS A 82 5.53 9.10 -10.49
C LYS A 82 4.24 8.77 -11.25
N ILE A 83 3.70 7.56 -11.05
CA ILE A 83 2.42 7.13 -11.65
C ILE A 83 1.28 8.05 -11.20
N ILE A 84 1.25 8.43 -9.92
CA ILE A 84 0.22 9.34 -9.38
C ILE A 84 0.41 10.78 -9.87
N GLU A 85 1.65 11.27 -9.95
CA GLU A 85 1.93 12.66 -10.33
C GLU A 85 1.90 12.88 -11.86
N GLY A 86 2.01 11.81 -12.65
CA GLY A 86 1.95 11.84 -14.11
C GLY A 86 0.58 11.50 -14.72
N ALA A 87 -0.41 11.13 -13.89
CA ALA A 87 -1.80 10.86 -14.27
C ALA A 87 -2.69 12.08 -14.01
#